data_AF-Q24CB9-F1
#
_entry.id   AF-Q24CB9-F1
#
_cell.length_a   1.000
_cell.length_b   1.000
_cell.length_c   1.000
_cell.angle_alpha   90.00
_cell.angle_beta   90.00
_cell.angle_gamma   90.00
#
_symmetry.space_group_name_H-M   'P 1'
#
loop_
_entity.id
_entity.type
_entity.pdbx_description
1 polymer ?
#
loop_
_entity_poly.entity_id
_entity_poly.type
_entity_poly.pdbx_seq_one_letter_code
_entity_poly.pdbx_strand_id
1 'polypeptide(L)'
;MFLRKLLCTQKKFTNPLLINSYRFSTQNQQKGRKRSQNNQQNQYAQQQQQQQQQFQQQQTVTKQEADKQKKSEEDEDIHAKRFAETLKIESTEPGKEGEVEEIKEKRQSSRFIFNSSFNSIQIPLDDVNIINIENEQTFHRVPKLMHNLDQVVYSPGLYKLEDIAQLQPDGGEFLKTIPQPDDIDFDRIPPYIPPSNDKLLLDFAKQSNIRYVMSTSTISNVLSQIYFLFSSFRNPNFDNISSAYDQEPKKYMISQRKPTSNMLRKLDPKNGIYALDSDSGLFETPNQILMDLGKVMERQLTLDPETFRNGLLKNSPVKEQLIDDDHHRFMKLNKNICLRSQIDCQAIDPKTGQPFVFEIKTRAVCPIRYDLNNYLDHIDYRINTKFGLHSSFEREYYDLIRGAMLKYAFQLKIGRMDGAFIAYHNTKEIFGFEYVKTKEIETRCFGNQFFADASFVVCSKILTNLLDHILNDLENEKYEMLKIGFYSDSPTKKMIIFVELFPEQTKWDEKKNLLKPTDDVKDEFDYYTKYKKLTNKVLKYEYQIFPFINGVLAKSNNYSLMPGDQIEVKYKFKKIGKPAFLDYMNFLHEAYKFETMNLDLSYIGAWVK
;
A
#
# COMPACT_ATOMS: atom_id res chain seq x y z
N MET A 1 28.35 -40.00 42.31
CA MET A 1 28.58 -40.72 43.58
C MET A 1 29.87 -41.53 43.42
N PHE A 2 30.90 -41.13 44.17
CA PHE A 2 32.16 -41.87 44.44
C PHE A 2 33.14 -42.24 43.31
N LEU A 3 34.14 -41.35 43.13
CA LEU A 3 35.54 -41.77 42.98
C LEU A 3 35.99 -42.56 44.21
N ARG A 4 36.52 -43.78 44.02
CA ARG A 4 37.40 -44.46 44.97
C ARG A 4 38.27 -45.48 44.24
N LYS A 5 39.50 -45.08 43.88
CA LYS A 5 40.72 -45.86 44.14
C LYS A 5 41.94 -45.07 43.70
N LEU A 6 42.60 -44.55 44.73
CA LEU A 6 43.93 -44.00 44.74
C LEU A 6 44.89 -45.13 45.17
N LEU A 7 46.17 -45.00 44.79
CA LEU A 7 47.38 -45.57 45.41
C LEU A 7 47.94 -46.89 44.87
N CYS A 8 49.05 -46.76 44.14
CA CYS A 8 50.40 -47.23 44.51
C CYS A 8 51.34 -46.73 43.40
N THR A 9 52.43 -45.98 43.59
CA THR A 9 53.54 -46.15 44.54
C THR A 9 54.35 -44.83 44.63
N GLN A 10 54.68 -44.37 45.84
CA GLN A 10 55.76 -43.41 46.09
C GLN A 10 56.97 -44.16 46.66
N LYS A 11 58.16 -43.96 46.07
CA LYS A 11 59.45 -44.14 46.75
C LYS A 11 60.10 -42.77 46.93
N LYS A 12 60.51 -42.52 48.16
CA LYS A 12 61.16 -41.32 48.70
C LYS A 12 62.54 -41.08 48.07
N PHE A 13 62.86 -39.82 47.80
CA PHE A 13 64.20 -39.26 48.07
C PHE A 13 64.04 -37.79 48.48
N THR A 14 64.46 -37.50 49.71
CA THR A 14 64.56 -36.16 50.30
C THR A 14 65.92 -35.56 49.98
N ASN A 15 65.97 -34.35 49.41
CA ASN A 15 67.19 -33.57 49.26
C ASN A 15 66.96 -32.12 49.73
N PRO A 16 67.63 -31.63 50.79
CA PRO A 16 67.30 -30.39 51.49
C PRO A 16 67.89 -29.11 50.84
N LEU A 17 67.76 -28.96 49.52
CA LEU A 17 68.16 -27.75 48.77
C LEU A 17 66.99 -27.08 48.01
N LEU A 18 65.76 -27.55 48.18
CA LEU A 18 64.57 -27.08 47.44
C LEU A 18 63.61 -26.18 48.23
N ILE A 19 63.95 -25.77 49.45
CA ILE A 19 63.04 -24.97 50.32
C ILE A 19 63.30 -23.45 50.22
N ASN A 20 64.45 -23.01 49.72
CA ASN A 20 64.75 -21.57 49.56
C ASN A 20 64.43 -20.99 48.16
N SER A 21 64.18 -21.82 47.13
CA SER A 21 63.78 -21.35 45.79
C SER A 21 62.26 -21.15 45.64
N TYR A 22 61.44 -21.75 46.51
CA TYR A 22 59.97 -21.65 46.46
C TYR A 22 59.37 -20.42 47.18
N ARG A 23 60.15 -19.72 48.01
CA ARG A 23 59.70 -18.45 48.66
C ARG A 23 60.03 -17.20 47.84
N PHE A 24 61.01 -17.25 46.94
CA PHE A 24 61.36 -16.12 46.06
C PHE A 24 60.55 -16.08 44.74
N SER A 25 60.02 -17.22 44.27
CA SER A 25 59.22 -17.28 43.04
C SER A 25 57.78 -16.80 43.23
N THR A 26 57.19 -17.01 44.42
CA THR A 26 55.80 -16.64 44.72
C THR A 26 55.59 -15.14 44.98
N GLN A 27 56.60 -14.43 45.51
CA GLN A 27 56.53 -12.96 45.66
C GLN A 27 56.71 -12.20 44.34
N ASN A 28 57.54 -12.71 43.41
CA ASN A 28 57.73 -12.09 42.09
C ASN A 28 56.55 -12.34 41.14
N GLN A 29 55.88 -13.50 41.22
CA GLN A 29 54.65 -13.76 40.44
C GLN A 29 53.45 -12.91 40.91
N GLN A 30 53.33 -12.59 42.20
CA GLN A 30 52.28 -11.69 42.71
C GLN A 30 52.52 -10.21 42.36
N LYS A 31 53.78 -9.75 42.32
CA LYS A 31 54.13 -8.39 41.85
C LYS A 31 53.95 -8.22 40.34
N GLY A 32 54.20 -9.25 39.54
CA GLY A 32 53.96 -9.25 38.09
C GLY A 32 52.46 -9.16 37.71
N ARG A 33 51.59 -9.90 38.43
CA ARG A 33 50.13 -9.86 38.20
C ARG A 33 49.50 -8.50 38.55
N LYS A 34 49.95 -7.84 39.63
CA LYS A 34 49.47 -6.49 39.98
C LYS A 34 49.91 -5.40 38.99
N ARG A 35 51.12 -5.50 38.42
CA ARG A 35 51.57 -4.57 37.35
C ARG A 35 50.81 -4.78 36.04
N SER A 36 50.50 -6.02 35.67
CA SER A 36 49.72 -6.33 34.47
C SER A 36 48.26 -5.85 34.57
N GLN A 37 47.62 -5.97 35.74
CA GLN A 37 46.26 -5.46 35.95
C GLN A 37 46.19 -3.92 35.94
N ASN A 38 47.17 -3.23 36.55
CA ASN A 38 47.23 -1.76 36.49
C ASN A 38 47.47 -1.23 35.07
N ASN A 39 48.27 -1.91 34.25
CA ASN A 39 48.49 -1.52 32.86
C ASN A 39 47.23 -1.73 31.99
N GLN A 40 46.46 -2.80 32.22
CA GLN A 40 45.19 -3.02 31.53
C GLN A 40 44.13 -1.99 31.93
N GLN A 41 44.05 -1.61 33.22
CA GLN A 41 43.14 -0.54 33.65
C GLN A 41 43.52 0.84 33.08
N ASN A 42 44.81 1.15 32.99
CA ASN A 42 45.26 2.41 32.38
C ASN A 42 45.00 2.46 30.87
N GLN A 43 45.13 1.34 30.14
CA GLN A 43 44.76 1.27 28.73
C GLN A 43 43.25 1.45 28.51
N TYR A 44 42.42 0.84 29.36
CA TYR A 44 40.97 1.02 29.31
C TYR A 44 40.56 2.47 29.60
N ALA A 45 41.20 3.12 30.57
CA ALA A 45 40.94 4.53 30.88
C ALA A 45 41.34 5.47 29.73
N GLN A 46 42.46 5.20 29.05
CA GLN A 46 42.88 5.95 27.86
C GLN A 46 41.92 5.75 26.67
N GLN A 47 41.43 4.53 26.45
CA GLN A 47 40.41 4.29 25.41
C GLN A 47 39.10 5.00 25.69
N GLN A 48 38.65 5.05 26.95
CA GLN A 48 37.44 5.79 27.32
C GLN A 48 37.61 7.31 27.16
N GLN A 49 38.78 7.86 27.46
CA GLN A 49 39.07 9.27 27.20
C GLN A 49 39.10 9.60 25.70
N GLN A 50 39.66 8.72 24.86
CA GLN A 50 39.62 8.92 23.41
C GLN A 50 38.20 8.83 22.83
N GLN A 51 37.37 7.91 23.32
CA GLN A 51 35.96 7.84 22.92
C GLN A 51 35.16 9.08 23.35
N GLN A 52 35.40 9.62 24.55
CA GLN A 52 34.76 10.87 24.98
C GLN A 52 35.20 12.08 24.14
N GLN A 53 36.47 12.16 23.74
CA GLN A 53 36.95 13.22 22.85
C GLN A 53 36.36 13.11 21.44
N GLN A 54 36.22 11.89 20.89
CA GLN A 54 35.53 11.66 19.62
C GLN A 54 34.04 12.04 19.69
N PHE A 55 33.37 11.72 20.82
CA PHE A 55 31.97 12.08 21.02
C PHE A 55 31.77 13.61 21.14
N GLN A 56 32.69 14.31 21.80
CA GLN A 56 32.68 15.78 21.86
C GLN A 56 32.94 16.42 20.49
N GLN A 57 33.86 15.84 19.69
CA GLN A 57 34.11 16.31 18.33
C GLN A 57 32.89 16.11 17.42
N GLN A 58 32.21 14.97 17.53
CA GLN A 58 30.96 14.71 16.80
C GLN A 58 29.88 15.73 17.19
N GLN A 59 29.69 16.03 18.48
CA GLN A 59 28.74 17.05 18.91
C GLN A 59 29.06 18.47 18.40
N THR A 60 30.33 18.84 18.26
CA THR A 60 30.69 20.14 17.65
C THR A 60 30.41 20.18 16.14
N VAL A 61 30.55 19.06 15.42
CA VAL A 61 30.20 18.97 13.99
C VAL A 61 28.68 19.04 13.81
N THR A 62 27.90 18.32 14.63
CA THR A 62 26.42 18.38 14.59
C THR A 62 25.89 19.78 14.90
N LYS A 63 26.59 20.53 15.77
CA LYS A 63 26.22 21.92 16.09
C LYS A 63 26.53 22.89 14.96
N GLN A 64 27.60 22.67 14.20
CA GLN A 64 27.93 23.46 13.00
C GLN A 64 27.01 23.13 11.81
N GLU A 65 26.53 21.89 11.71
CA GLU A 65 25.51 21.49 10.72
C GLU A 65 24.12 22.05 11.06
N ALA A 66 23.76 22.11 12.34
CA ALA A 66 22.53 22.75 12.81
C ALA A 66 22.52 24.27 12.56
N ASP A 67 23.66 24.95 12.66
CA ASP A 67 23.77 26.38 12.32
C ASP A 67 23.75 26.64 10.80
N LYS A 68 24.06 25.64 9.96
CA LYS A 68 23.85 25.71 8.50
C LYS A 68 22.39 25.48 8.11
N GLN A 69 21.68 24.57 8.79
CA GLN A 69 20.23 24.36 8.59
C GLN A 69 19.39 25.57 9.03
N LYS A 70 19.78 26.28 10.09
CA LYS A 70 19.12 27.53 10.49
C LYS A 70 19.20 28.65 9.47
N LYS A 71 20.18 28.61 8.55
CA LYS A 71 20.33 29.60 7.49
C LYS A 71 19.51 29.28 6.23
N SER A 72 19.03 28.04 6.09
CA SER A 72 18.07 27.65 5.03
C SER A 72 16.61 27.74 5.48
N GLU A 73 16.33 27.73 6.79
CA GLU A 73 14.98 27.91 7.35
C GLU A 73 14.46 29.36 7.27
N GLU A 74 15.32 30.36 7.03
CA GLU A 74 14.89 31.77 6.90
C GLU A 74 14.09 32.05 5.60
N ASP A 75 14.19 31.19 4.58
CA ASP A 75 13.44 31.33 3.32
C ASP A 75 12.08 30.57 3.31
N GLU A 76 11.85 29.63 4.25
CA GLU A 76 10.58 28.90 4.39
C GLU A 76 9.57 29.59 5.33
N ASP A 77 10.01 30.56 6.15
CA ASP A 77 9.20 31.28 7.15
C ASP A 77 8.27 32.38 6.55
N ILE A 78 8.19 32.49 5.22
CA ILE A 78 7.26 33.41 4.57
C ILE A 78 5.79 32.93 4.70
N HIS A 79 5.56 31.62 4.79
CA HIS A 79 4.20 31.06 4.88
C HIS A 79 3.61 31.13 6.30
N ALA A 80 4.41 30.94 7.35
CA ALA A 80 3.97 31.09 8.74
C ALA A 80 3.69 32.56 9.11
N LYS A 81 4.50 33.50 8.59
CA LYS A 81 4.27 34.95 8.77
C LYS A 81 2.99 35.44 8.09
N ARG A 82 2.66 34.95 6.88
CA ARG A 82 1.39 35.27 6.18
C ARG A 82 0.15 34.73 6.89
N PHE A 83 0.27 33.58 7.56
CA PHE A 83 -0.81 32.99 8.35
C PHE A 83 -1.13 33.83 9.61
N ALA A 84 -0.11 34.36 10.29
CA ALA A 84 -0.28 35.19 11.49
C ALA A 84 -0.86 36.59 11.21
N GLU A 85 -0.59 37.18 10.03
CA GLU A 85 -1.15 38.47 9.62
C GLU A 85 -2.64 38.39 9.25
N THR A 86 -3.09 37.25 8.72
CA THR A 86 -4.49 37.05 8.31
C THR A 86 -5.41 36.85 9.52
N LEU A 87 -4.94 36.18 10.57
CA LEU A 87 -5.68 35.95 11.83
C LEU A 87 -5.94 37.25 12.63
N LYS A 88 -5.17 38.31 12.41
CA LYS A 88 -5.36 39.60 13.11
C LYS A 88 -6.48 40.46 12.51
N ILE A 89 -7.03 40.09 11.35
CA ILE A 89 -8.06 40.87 10.65
C ILE A 89 -9.48 40.43 11.05
N GLU A 90 -9.65 39.24 11.65
CA GLU A 90 -10.99 38.67 11.93
C GLU A 90 -11.43 38.69 13.42
N SER A 91 -10.66 39.28 14.34
CA SER A 91 -11.07 39.37 15.75
C SER A 91 -11.64 40.75 16.12
N THR A 92 -12.94 40.93 15.92
CA THR A 92 -13.76 41.88 16.71
C THR A 92 -14.87 41.11 17.43
N GLU A 93 -14.81 41.16 18.77
CA GLU A 93 -15.66 40.55 19.81
C GLU A 93 -17.18 40.83 19.69
N PRO A 94 -18.12 40.06 20.34
CA PRO A 94 -18.21 39.97 21.82
C PRO A 94 -18.87 38.73 22.49
N GLY A 95 -18.68 38.62 23.82
CA GLY A 95 -19.77 38.40 24.79
C GLY A 95 -19.95 37.02 25.46
N LYS A 96 -19.78 36.96 26.79
CA LYS A 96 -19.90 35.78 27.66
C LYS A 96 -21.32 35.59 28.25
N GLU A 97 -22.08 34.56 27.85
CA GLU A 97 -23.25 34.02 28.61
C GLU A 97 -23.53 32.49 28.38
N GLY A 98 -22.56 31.67 27.94
CA GLY A 98 -22.84 30.30 27.45
C GLY A 98 -22.72 29.11 28.43
N GLU A 99 -22.19 29.26 29.64
CA GLU A 99 -21.74 28.10 30.44
C GLU A 99 -22.83 27.36 31.22
N VAL A 100 -24.09 27.82 31.23
CA VAL A 100 -25.16 27.18 32.01
C VAL A 100 -26.09 26.29 31.16
N GLU A 101 -26.11 26.43 29.84
CA GLU A 101 -26.93 25.59 28.95
C GLU A 101 -26.28 24.23 28.63
N GLU A 102 -24.95 24.16 28.59
CA GLU A 102 -24.20 22.97 28.18
C GLU A 102 -24.38 21.76 29.12
N ILE A 103 -24.75 22.01 30.38
CA ILE A 103 -24.95 20.96 31.40
C ILE A 103 -26.37 20.35 31.31
N LYS A 104 -27.35 21.09 30.78
CA LYS A 104 -28.72 20.56 30.57
C LYS A 104 -28.82 19.72 29.29
N GLU A 105 -28.10 20.07 28.22
CA GLU A 105 -28.06 19.26 26.99
C GLU A 105 -27.41 17.89 27.20
N LYS A 106 -26.35 17.81 28.03
CA LYS A 106 -25.67 16.54 28.34
C LYS A 106 -26.55 15.54 29.09
N ARG A 107 -27.62 15.97 29.76
CA ARG A 107 -28.56 15.06 30.45
C ARG A 107 -29.76 14.63 29.58
N GLN A 108 -30.06 15.33 28.49
CA GLN A 108 -31.11 14.92 27.53
C GLN A 108 -30.59 13.98 26.43
N SER A 109 -29.28 13.95 26.15
CA SER A 109 -28.68 13.11 25.10
C SER A 109 -28.79 11.59 25.37
N SER A 110 -29.05 11.18 26.61
CA SER A 110 -29.14 9.76 26.98
C SER A 110 -30.51 9.11 26.73
N ARG A 111 -31.49 9.84 26.16
CA ARG A 111 -32.83 9.30 25.84
C ARG A 111 -33.24 9.36 24.36
N PHE A 112 -32.36 9.76 23.42
CA PHE A 112 -32.75 10.02 22.02
C PHE A 112 -31.93 9.30 20.92
N ILE A 113 -31.48 8.06 21.14
CA ILE A 113 -30.89 7.27 20.03
C ILE A 113 -31.95 6.57 19.16
N PHE A 114 -33.21 6.48 19.59
CA PHE A 114 -34.24 5.72 18.88
C PHE A 114 -35.02 6.49 17.79
N ASN A 115 -34.81 7.81 17.60
CA ASN A 115 -35.65 8.63 16.72
C ASN A 115 -34.94 9.40 15.59
N SER A 116 -33.65 9.15 15.31
CA SER A 116 -33.10 9.66 14.05
C SER A 116 -33.44 8.72 12.91
N SER A 117 -34.13 9.21 11.88
CA SER A 117 -34.44 8.47 10.65
C SER A 117 -33.13 8.05 9.98
N PHE A 118 -32.79 6.77 10.13
CA PHE A 118 -31.72 6.13 9.37
C PHE A 118 -32.31 5.55 8.09
N ASN A 119 -31.57 5.65 6.99
CA ASN A 119 -31.83 4.76 5.87
C ASN A 119 -31.18 3.40 6.18
N SER A 120 -31.81 2.32 5.72
CA SER A 120 -31.30 0.96 5.92
C SER A 120 -31.22 0.24 4.58
N ILE A 121 -30.06 -0.35 4.30
CA ILE A 121 -29.94 -1.39 3.27
C ILE A 121 -29.73 -2.72 3.97
N GLN A 122 -30.67 -3.63 3.76
CA GLN A 122 -30.47 -5.02 4.10
C GLN A 122 -29.51 -5.61 3.07
N ILE A 123 -28.44 -6.26 3.52
CA ILE A 123 -27.47 -6.89 2.63
C ILE A 123 -27.62 -8.39 2.77
N PRO A 124 -28.58 -9.01 2.05
CA PRO A 124 -28.66 -10.46 2.00
C PRO A 124 -27.34 -11.00 1.43
N LEU A 125 -26.64 -11.79 2.25
CA LEU A 125 -25.47 -12.57 1.85
C LEU A 125 -25.85 -13.75 0.96
N ASP A 126 -27.13 -14.09 0.89
CA ASP A 126 -27.64 -15.14 0.01
C ASP A 126 -27.91 -14.60 -1.40
N ASP A 127 -28.09 -13.27 -1.56
CA ASP A 127 -28.31 -12.59 -2.86
C ASP A 127 -26.97 -12.16 -3.50
N VAL A 128 -25.92 -12.94 -3.25
CA VAL A 128 -24.58 -12.75 -3.84
C VAL A 128 -24.64 -13.21 -5.30
N ASN A 129 -25.21 -12.35 -6.14
CA ASN A 129 -25.20 -12.53 -7.58
C ASN A 129 -23.82 -12.14 -8.11
N ILE A 130 -22.83 -12.95 -7.76
CA ILE A 130 -21.55 -12.99 -8.47
C ILE A 130 -21.77 -13.91 -9.65
N ILE A 131 -21.89 -13.33 -10.84
CA ILE A 131 -21.96 -14.10 -12.07
C ILE A 131 -20.63 -13.91 -12.77
N ASN A 132 -19.87 -14.99 -12.83
CA ASN A 132 -18.59 -15.03 -13.51
C ASN A 132 -18.83 -15.24 -14.99
N ILE A 133 -18.11 -14.48 -15.83
CA ILE A 133 -18.13 -14.64 -17.27
C ILE A 133 -16.71 -14.95 -17.72
N GLU A 134 -16.55 -16.12 -18.34
CA GLU A 134 -15.29 -16.52 -18.96
C GLU A 134 -15.18 -15.95 -20.38
N ASN A 135 -13.99 -15.48 -20.71
CA ASN A 135 -13.61 -15.12 -22.07
C ASN A 135 -12.69 -16.20 -22.65
N GLU A 136 -13.22 -17.41 -22.85
CA GLU A 136 -12.43 -18.58 -23.27
C GLU A 136 -11.68 -18.34 -24.59
N GLN A 137 -12.21 -17.46 -25.45
CA GLN A 137 -11.63 -17.15 -26.76
C GLN A 137 -10.20 -16.60 -26.67
N THR A 138 -9.87 -15.85 -25.62
CA THR A 138 -8.52 -15.27 -25.45
C THR A 138 -7.68 -15.94 -24.36
N PHE A 139 -8.20 -17.00 -23.72
CA PHE A 139 -7.48 -17.66 -22.62
C PHE A 139 -6.12 -18.26 -23.04
N HIS A 140 -5.99 -18.67 -24.30
CA HIS A 140 -4.73 -19.17 -24.87
C HIS A 140 -3.61 -18.11 -24.91
N ARG A 141 -3.94 -16.82 -24.74
CA ARG A 141 -3.00 -15.70 -24.72
C ARG A 141 -2.40 -15.43 -23.34
N VAL A 142 -3.00 -15.97 -22.28
CA VAL A 142 -2.52 -15.74 -20.90
C VAL A 142 -1.06 -16.24 -20.79
N PRO A 143 -0.12 -15.38 -20.38
CA PRO A 143 1.29 -15.77 -20.24
C PRO A 143 1.51 -16.91 -19.26
N LYS A 144 2.64 -17.60 -19.43
CA LYS A 144 3.13 -18.61 -18.47
C LYS A 144 4.47 -18.15 -17.93
N LEU A 145 4.78 -18.53 -16.69
CA LEU A 145 6.11 -18.32 -16.14
C LEU A 145 7.16 -19.08 -16.96
N MET A 146 8.29 -18.43 -17.19
CA MET A 146 9.47 -18.99 -17.85
C MET A 146 10.57 -19.25 -16.80
N HIS A 147 11.74 -19.71 -17.25
CA HIS A 147 12.95 -19.80 -16.41
C HIS A 147 12.79 -20.67 -15.16
N ASN A 148 11.99 -21.74 -15.26
CA ASN A 148 11.67 -22.65 -14.14
C ASN A 148 11.05 -21.95 -12.92
N LEU A 149 10.42 -20.79 -13.09
CA LEU A 149 9.76 -20.05 -12.00
C LEU A 149 8.42 -20.68 -11.59
N ASP A 150 7.87 -21.59 -12.41
CA ASP A 150 6.68 -22.37 -12.11
C ASP A 150 6.81 -23.19 -10.82
N GLN A 151 8.02 -23.62 -10.45
CA GLN A 151 8.28 -24.30 -9.18
C GLN A 151 7.89 -23.48 -7.94
N VAL A 152 8.01 -22.14 -8.01
CA VAL A 152 7.64 -21.23 -6.92
C VAL A 152 6.14 -21.27 -6.68
N VAL A 153 5.36 -21.48 -7.74
CA VAL A 153 3.89 -21.58 -7.68
C VAL A 153 3.45 -22.98 -7.23
N TYR A 154 4.09 -24.03 -7.74
CA TYR A 154 3.75 -25.42 -7.39
C TYR A 154 4.14 -25.81 -5.98
N SER A 155 5.25 -25.24 -5.48
CA SER A 155 5.73 -25.41 -4.11
C SER A 155 5.90 -24.03 -3.47
N PRO A 156 4.78 -23.38 -3.05
CA PRO A 156 4.81 -22.04 -2.46
C PRO A 156 5.80 -21.92 -1.32
N GLY A 157 6.63 -20.89 -1.40
CA GLY A 157 7.67 -20.59 -0.44
C GLY A 157 8.54 -19.45 -0.95
N LEU A 158 9.54 -19.10 -0.15
CA LEU A 158 10.54 -18.12 -0.53
C LEU A 158 11.67 -18.82 -1.28
N TYR A 159 11.95 -18.36 -2.50
CA TYR A 159 13.06 -18.80 -3.34
C TYR A 159 14.00 -17.64 -3.56
N LYS A 160 15.27 -17.80 -3.22
CA LYS A 160 16.26 -16.78 -3.57
C LYS A 160 16.58 -16.88 -5.05
N LEU A 161 17.01 -15.77 -5.64
CA LEU A 161 17.44 -15.79 -7.04
C LEU A 161 18.58 -16.79 -7.26
N GLU A 162 19.52 -16.93 -6.32
CA GLU A 162 20.63 -17.86 -6.44
C GLU A 162 20.20 -19.33 -6.56
N ASP A 163 19.04 -19.69 -5.99
CA ASP A 163 18.49 -21.04 -6.06
C ASP A 163 17.91 -21.32 -7.46
N ILE A 164 17.23 -20.32 -8.04
CA ILE A 164 16.68 -20.39 -9.41
C ILE A 164 17.79 -20.32 -10.46
N ALA A 165 18.79 -19.47 -10.23
CA ALA A 165 19.92 -19.22 -11.11
C ALA A 165 20.72 -20.49 -11.45
N GLN A 166 20.84 -21.42 -10.51
CA GLN A 166 21.51 -22.71 -10.70
C GLN A 166 20.82 -23.61 -11.74
N LEU A 167 19.54 -23.36 -12.03
CA LEU A 167 18.75 -24.10 -13.01
C LEU A 167 18.81 -23.49 -14.41
N GLN A 168 19.39 -22.28 -14.55
CA GLN A 168 19.40 -21.53 -15.80
C GLN A 168 20.72 -21.70 -16.56
N PRO A 169 20.69 -21.81 -17.90
CA PRO A 169 21.91 -21.95 -18.71
C PRO A 169 22.89 -20.77 -18.61
N ASP A 170 22.38 -19.56 -18.34
CA ASP A 170 23.14 -18.32 -18.20
C ASP A 170 23.54 -18.02 -16.75
N GLY A 171 23.29 -18.96 -15.82
CA GLY A 171 23.48 -18.74 -14.39
C GLY A 171 22.52 -17.69 -13.80
N GLY A 172 21.36 -17.46 -14.43
CA GLY A 172 20.32 -16.57 -13.95
C GLY A 172 20.58 -15.08 -14.21
N GLU A 173 21.58 -14.73 -15.01
CA GLU A 173 21.94 -13.34 -15.31
C GLU A 173 20.78 -12.56 -15.94
N PHE A 174 20.02 -13.18 -16.85
CA PHE A 174 18.84 -12.57 -17.43
C PHE A 174 17.77 -12.25 -16.40
N LEU A 175 17.49 -13.14 -15.44
CA LEU A 175 16.52 -12.88 -14.36
C LEU A 175 17.04 -11.86 -13.35
N LYS A 176 18.36 -11.86 -13.11
CA LYS A 176 19.00 -11.00 -12.13
C LYS A 176 18.90 -9.54 -12.51
N THR A 177 19.31 -9.20 -13.73
CA THR A 177 19.51 -7.82 -14.16
C THR A 177 18.23 -7.25 -14.76
N ILE A 178 17.69 -6.17 -14.16
CA ILE A 178 16.45 -5.54 -14.61
C ILE A 178 16.76 -4.51 -15.70
N PRO A 179 16.24 -4.69 -16.93
CA PRO A 179 16.35 -3.68 -17.99
C PRO A 179 15.72 -2.36 -17.56
N GLN A 180 16.38 -1.24 -17.87
CA GLN A 180 15.89 0.07 -17.46
C GLN A 180 14.86 0.61 -18.46
N PRO A 181 13.90 1.45 -18.03
CA PRO A 181 12.85 1.96 -18.93
C PRO A 181 13.37 2.67 -20.18
N ASP A 182 14.54 3.32 -20.09
CA ASP A 182 15.17 4.00 -21.22
C ASP A 182 15.57 3.04 -22.36
N ASP A 183 15.78 1.75 -22.06
CA ASP A 183 16.13 0.72 -23.04
C ASP A 183 14.88 0.06 -23.68
N ILE A 184 13.70 0.29 -23.11
CA ILE A 184 12.46 -0.45 -23.42
C ILE A 184 11.54 0.36 -24.33
N ASP A 185 11.09 -0.28 -25.40
CA ASP A 185 10.07 0.24 -26.32
C ASP A 185 8.67 -0.07 -25.79
N PHE A 186 8.14 0.79 -24.91
CA PHE A 186 6.82 0.62 -24.30
C PHE A 186 5.66 0.67 -25.30
N ASP A 187 5.85 1.21 -26.51
CA ASP A 187 4.83 1.19 -27.56
C ASP A 187 4.60 -0.24 -28.10
N ARG A 188 5.49 -1.20 -27.78
CA ARG A 188 5.34 -2.63 -28.09
C ARG A 188 4.60 -3.43 -27.02
N ILE A 189 4.31 -2.81 -25.87
CA ILE A 189 3.49 -3.39 -24.81
C ILE A 189 2.05 -2.92 -25.02
N PRO A 190 1.04 -3.81 -24.95
CA PRO A 190 -0.35 -3.41 -25.10
C PRO A 190 -0.75 -2.27 -24.14
N PRO A 191 -1.42 -1.22 -24.64
CA PRO A 191 -1.85 -0.08 -23.84
C PRO A 191 -2.95 -0.45 -22.83
N TYR A 192 -3.04 0.31 -21.74
CA TYR A 192 -4.07 0.07 -20.72
C TYR A 192 -5.42 0.64 -21.17
N ILE A 193 -6.39 -0.23 -21.44
CA ILE A 193 -7.74 0.19 -21.83
C ILE A 193 -8.55 0.55 -20.56
N PRO A 194 -8.94 1.82 -20.33
CA PRO A 194 -9.79 2.16 -19.19
C PRO A 194 -11.22 1.60 -19.37
N PRO A 195 -11.98 1.42 -18.27
CA PRO A 195 -13.39 0.98 -18.33
C PRO A 195 -14.25 1.81 -19.28
N SER A 196 -14.04 3.12 -19.35
CA SER A 196 -14.79 4.01 -20.25
C SER A 196 -14.54 3.81 -21.75
N ASN A 197 -13.42 3.18 -22.13
CA ASN A 197 -13.09 2.90 -23.53
C ASN A 197 -13.29 1.41 -23.89
N ASP A 198 -13.70 0.58 -22.92
CA ASP A 198 -13.87 -0.85 -23.13
C ASP A 198 -15.27 -1.16 -23.72
N LYS A 199 -15.30 -1.46 -25.01
CA LYS A 199 -16.53 -1.79 -25.75
C LYS A 199 -17.16 -3.10 -25.28
N LEU A 200 -16.34 -4.12 -24.99
CA LEU A 200 -16.84 -5.43 -24.56
C LEU A 200 -17.51 -5.32 -23.19
N LEU A 201 -16.90 -4.55 -22.29
CA LEU A 201 -17.44 -4.25 -20.97
C LEU A 201 -18.77 -3.46 -21.06
N LEU A 202 -18.85 -2.48 -21.95
CA LEU A 202 -20.09 -1.73 -22.21
C LEU A 202 -21.19 -2.61 -22.79
N ASP A 203 -20.88 -3.45 -23.79
CA ASP A 203 -21.86 -4.32 -24.43
C ASP A 203 -22.42 -5.35 -23.44
N PHE A 204 -21.55 -5.92 -22.60
CA PHE A 204 -21.97 -6.78 -21.51
C PHE A 204 -22.90 -6.04 -20.53
N ALA A 205 -22.55 -4.80 -20.17
CA ALA A 205 -23.37 -4.00 -19.26
C ALA A 205 -24.76 -3.71 -19.83
N LYS A 206 -24.85 -3.37 -21.13
CA LYS A 206 -26.13 -3.16 -21.83
C LYS A 206 -27.00 -4.43 -21.84
N GLN A 207 -26.42 -5.57 -22.23
CA GLN A 207 -27.14 -6.85 -22.30
C GLN A 207 -27.64 -7.29 -20.93
N SER A 208 -26.91 -6.94 -19.87
CA SER A 208 -27.20 -7.37 -18.50
C SER A 208 -27.95 -6.33 -17.66
N ASN A 209 -28.35 -5.19 -18.26
CA ASN A 209 -28.98 -4.04 -17.61
C ASN A 209 -28.20 -3.54 -16.36
N ILE A 210 -26.89 -3.35 -16.52
CA ILE A 210 -25.95 -2.95 -15.46
C ILE A 210 -25.67 -1.45 -15.55
N ARG A 211 -25.70 -0.78 -14.39
CA ARG A 211 -25.51 0.68 -14.29
C ARG A 211 -24.04 1.11 -14.25
N TYR A 212 -23.14 0.31 -13.68
CA TYR A 212 -21.75 0.70 -13.45
C TYR A 212 -20.76 -0.28 -14.07
N VAL A 213 -19.75 0.24 -14.77
CA VAL A 213 -18.61 -0.54 -15.29
C VAL A 213 -17.31 -0.05 -14.67
N MET A 214 -16.48 -0.98 -14.18
CA MET A 214 -15.23 -0.64 -13.47
C MET A 214 -14.12 -1.66 -13.74
N SER A 215 -12.86 -1.27 -13.52
CA SER A 215 -11.70 -2.18 -13.54
C SER A 215 -11.20 -2.49 -12.13
N THR A 216 -10.49 -3.61 -12.00
CA THR A 216 -9.91 -4.10 -10.75
C THR A 216 -9.06 -3.07 -10.01
N SER A 217 -8.13 -2.42 -10.72
CA SER A 217 -7.20 -1.45 -10.15
C SER A 217 -7.92 -0.22 -9.60
N THR A 218 -8.97 0.23 -10.30
CA THR A 218 -9.76 1.41 -9.94
C THR A 218 -10.63 1.14 -8.71
N ILE A 219 -11.41 0.05 -8.73
CA ILE A 219 -12.41 -0.21 -7.68
C ILE A 219 -11.76 -0.62 -6.35
N SER A 220 -10.60 -1.28 -6.37
CA SER A 220 -9.95 -1.80 -5.16
C SER A 220 -9.60 -0.72 -4.13
N ASN A 221 -9.21 0.49 -4.58
CA ASN A 221 -8.93 1.61 -3.67
C ASN A 221 -10.22 2.13 -3.01
N VAL A 222 -11.31 2.23 -3.77
CA VAL A 222 -12.61 2.69 -3.26
C VAL A 222 -13.20 1.66 -2.28
N LEU A 223 -13.13 0.37 -2.60
CA LEU A 223 -13.56 -0.70 -1.69
C LEU A 223 -12.72 -0.76 -0.42
N SER A 224 -11.44 -0.41 -0.48
CA SER A 224 -10.59 -0.29 0.72
C SER A 224 -11.11 0.79 1.67
N GLN A 225 -11.47 1.98 1.14
CA GLN A 225 -12.07 3.05 1.93
C GLN A 225 -13.38 2.59 2.60
N ILE A 226 -14.29 1.99 1.82
CA ILE A 226 -15.56 1.48 2.37
C ILE A 226 -15.32 0.36 3.40
N TYR A 227 -14.35 -0.52 3.16
CA TYR A 227 -14.00 -1.59 4.08
C TYR A 227 -13.47 -1.06 5.41
N PHE A 228 -12.72 0.04 5.42
CA PHE A 228 -12.30 0.66 6.66
C PHE A 228 -13.49 1.07 7.53
N LEU A 229 -14.53 1.67 6.95
CA LEU A 229 -15.74 2.00 7.70
C LEU A 229 -16.49 0.73 8.15
N PHE A 230 -16.62 -0.25 7.26
CA PHE A 230 -17.40 -1.46 7.54
C PHE A 230 -16.75 -2.28 8.66
N SER A 231 -15.44 -2.50 8.57
CA SER A 231 -14.65 -3.23 9.56
C SER A 231 -14.35 -2.44 10.84
N SER A 232 -14.89 -1.22 11.00
CA SER A 232 -14.54 -0.31 12.10
C SER A 232 -13.02 -0.09 12.21
N PHE A 233 -12.36 0.11 11.07
CA PHE A 233 -10.93 0.37 10.95
C PHE A 233 -10.10 -0.78 11.56
N ARG A 234 -10.40 -2.02 11.14
CA ARG A 234 -9.65 -3.20 11.58
C ARG A 234 -8.22 -3.20 11.04
N ASN A 235 -7.27 -3.61 11.87
CA ASN A 235 -5.87 -3.82 11.47
C ASN A 235 -5.67 -5.22 10.85
N PRO A 236 -4.68 -5.38 9.95
CA PRO A 236 -4.36 -6.69 9.39
C PRO A 236 -3.67 -7.58 10.43
N ASN A 237 -3.66 -8.89 10.16
CA ASN A 237 -3.05 -9.91 11.02
C ASN A 237 -1.56 -10.11 10.71
N PHE A 238 -0.71 -10.09 11.75
CA PHE A 238 0.74 -10.26 11.68
C PHE A 238 1.24 -11.56 12.33
N ASP A 239 0.37 -12.54 12.56
CA ASP A 239 0.75 -13.85 13.10
C ASP A 239 1.89 -14.48 12.29
N ASN A 240 2.78 -15.21 12.95
CA ASN A 240 3.95 -15.87 12.35
C ASN A 240 5.00 -14.92 11.73
N ILE A 241 4.97 -13.64 12.07
CA ILE A 241 6.14 -12.76 11.91
C ILE A 241 7.03 -12.89 13.15
N SER A 242 8.34 -12.81 12.96
CA SER A 242 9.32 -12.92 14.03
C SER A 242 9.13 -11.84 15.11
N SER A 243 9.62 -12.14 16.31
CA SER A 243 9.60 -11.23 17.46
C SER A 243 10.38 -9.92 17.23
N ALA A 244 11.15 -9.83 16.14
CA ALA A 244 11.79 -8.59 15.74
C ALA A 244 10.76 -7.46 15.50
N TYR A 245 9.50 -7.80 15.19
CA TYR A 245 8.41 -6.87 14.89
C TYR A 245 7.47 -6.59 16.07
N ASP A 246 7.81 -7.02 17.29
CA ASP A 246 6.94 -6.84 18.45
C ASP A 246 6.70 -5.36 18.79
N GLN A 247 7.66 -4.49 18.49
CA GLN A 247 7.57 -3.05 18.71
C GLN A 247 7.18 -2.27 17.44
N GLU A 248 7.00 -2.97 16.31
CA GLU A 248 6.71 -2.33 15.03
C GLU A 248 5.20 -2.07 14.84
N PRO A 249 4.80 -1.03 14.06
CA PRO A 249 3.39 -0.68 13.93
C PRO A 249 2.55 -1.73 13.18
N LYS A 250 1.73 -2.50 13.90
CA LYS A 250 0.79 -3.51 13.36
C LYS A 250 -0.50 -2.89 12.79
N LYS A 251 -0.36 -1.94 11.86
CA LYS A 251 -1.48 -1.22 11.21
C LYS A 251 -1.18 -0.89 9.76
N TYR A 252 -2.24 -0.67 8.98
CA TYR A 252 -2.09 -0.27 7.57
C TYR A 252 -1.26 1.02 7.44
N MET A 253 -0.43 1.07 6.39
CA MET A 253 0.39 2.22 6.06
C MET A 253 -0.46 3.44 5.68
N ILE A 254 0.15 4.63 5.78
CA ILE A 254 -0.45 5.88 5.30
C ILE A 254 -0.86 5.75 3.82
N SER A 255 0.02 5.19 2.99
CA SER A 255 -0.22 4.97 1.56
C SER A 255 -1.44 4.11 1.23
N GLN A 256 -1.87 3.28 2.18
CA GLN A 256 -3.07 2.44 2.06
C GLN A 256 -4.34 3.15 2.57
N ARG A 257 -4.18 4.10 3.48
CA ARG A 257 -5.25 4.89 4.09
C ARG A 257 -5.64 6.14 3.33
N LYS A 258 -4.69 6.69 2.57
CA LYS A 258 -4.84 8.00 1.94
C LYS A 258 -6.14 8.09 1.12
N PRO A 259 -6.66 9.30 0.91
CA PRO A 259 -7.81 9.48 0.04
C PRO A 259 -7.60 8.89 -1.34
N THR A 260 -8.69 8.48 -1.98
CA THR A 260 -8.68 8.03 -3.37
C THR A 260 -9.55 8.96 -4.19
N SER A 261 -9.10 9.27 -5.41
CA SER A 261 -9.87 10.03 -6.39
C SER A 261 -10.11 9.16 -7.63
N ASN A 262 -11.29 9.30 -8.23
CA ASN A 262 -11.73 8.52 -9.38
C ASN A 262 -12.59 9.37 -10.31
N MET A 263 -12.63 9.01 -11.60
CA MET A 263 -13.45 9.71 -12.60
C MET A 263 -14.69 8.87 -12.92
N LEU A 264 -15.88 9.38 -12.62
CA LEU A 264 -17.15 8.77 -13.04
C LEU A 264 -17.63 9.43 -14.33
N ARG A 265 -17.69 8.67 -15.42
CA ARG A 265 -18.03 9.13 -16.76
C ARG A 265 -19.39 8.61 -17.18
N LYS A 266 -20.20 9.46 -17.80
CA LYS A 266 -21.44 9.04 -18.48
C LYS A 266 -21.07 8.28 -19.75
N LEU A 267 -21.24 6.97 -19.76
CA LEU A 267 -20.86 6.13 -20.89
C LEU A 267 -22.02 5.92 -21.86
N ASP A 268 -23.22 5.68 -21.33
CA ASP A 268 -24.45 5.58 -22.12
C ASP A 268 -25.60 6.28 -21.39
N PRO A 269 -25.89 7.55 -21.71
CA PRO A 269 -26.97 8.30 -21.08
C PRO A 269 -28.36 7.69 -21.29
N LYS A 270 -28.59 6.97 -22.39
CA LYS A 270 -29.92 6.38 -22.70
C LYS A 270 -30.24 5.22 -21.75
N ASN A 271 -29.23 4.41 -21.47
CA ASN A 271 -29.34 3.26 -20.57
C ASN A 271 -28.88 3.60 -19.13
N GLY A 272 -28.45 4.84 -18.87
CA GLY A 272 -27.97 5.28 -17.57
C GLY A 272 -26.67 4.60 -17.11
N ILE A 273 -25.77 4.22 -18.03
CA ILE A 273 -24.54 3.49 -17.72
C ILE A 273 -23.39 4.46 -17.46
N TYR A 274 -22.63 4.20 -16.40
CA TYR A 274 -21.47 4.98 -15.97
C TYR A 274 -20.22 4.12 -15.88
N ALA A 275 -19.08 4.67 -16.30
CA ALA A 275 -17.77 4.08 -16.11
C ALA A 275 -17.03 4.76 -14.96
N LEU A 276 -16.45 3.97 -14.05
CA LEU A 276 -15.53 4.48 -13.02
C LEU A 276 -14.09 4.19 -13.46
N ASP A 277 -13.36 5.25 -13.81
CA ASP A 277 -11.95 5.20 -14.19
C ASP A 277 -11.04 5.67 -13.04
N SER A 278 -9.76 5.32 -13.13
CA SER A 278 -8.72 5.84 -12.24
C SER A 278 -8.44 7.32 -12.52
N ASP A 279 -8.05 8.05 -11.48
CA ASP A 279 -7.64 9.45 -11.58
C ASP A 279 -6.15 9.61 -11.28
N SER A 280 -5.37 9.93 -12.30
CA SER A 280 -3.92 10.17 -12.20
C SER A 280 -3.57 11.56 -11.64
N GLY A 281 -4.54 12.44 -11.45
CA GLY A 281 -4.27 13.84 -11.07
C GLY A 281 -3.74 14.69 -12.22
N LEU A 282 -3.14 15.83 -11.87
CA LEU A 282 -2.60 16.82 -12.82
C LEU A 282 -1.10 16.64 -13.08
N PHE A 283 -0.37 16.10 -12.12
CA PHE A 283 1.09 16.03 -12.13
C PHE A 283 1.60 14.61 -12.41
N GLU A 284 2.81 14.53 -12.95
CA GLU A 284 3.53 13.26 -13.04
C GLU A 284 3.75 12.72 -11.62
N THR A 285 3.49 11.42 -11.44
CA THR A 285 3.65 10.78 -10.13
C THR A 285 5.04 10.17 -10.01
N PRO A 286 5.76 10.38 -8.90
CA PRO A 286 7.13 9.86 -8.71
C PRO A 286 7.25 8.34 -8.84
N ASN A 287 6.15 7.62 -8.64
CA ASN A 287 6.10 6.16 -8.75
C ASN A 287 6.06 5.62 -10.19
N GLN A 288 6.15 6.47 -11.21
CA GLN A 288 6.19 6.05 -12.61
C GLN A 288 7.29 5.02 -12.87
N ILE A 289 8.48 5.21 -12.28
CA ILE A 289 9.60 4.25 -12.37
C ILE A 289 9.19 2.84 -11.92
N LEU A 290 8.48 2.71 -10.80
CA LEU A 290 8.04 1.40 -10.29
C LEU A 290 6.92 0.80 -11.15
N MET A 291 6.06 1.63 -11.72
CA MET A 291 5.01 1.19 -12.64
C MET A 291 5.60 0.62 -13.94
N ASP A 292 6.58 1.32 -14.51
CA ASP A 292 7.26 0.89 -15.74
C ASP A 292 8.08 -0.37 -15.53
N LEU A 293 8.87 -0.42 -14.45
CA LEU A 293 9.63 -1.62 -14.10
C LEU A 293 8.74 -2.82 -13.76
N GLY A 294 7.54 -2.59 -13.20
CA GLY A 294 6.53 -3.63 -13.03
C GLY A 294 6.17 -4.31 -14.35
N LYS A 295 5.85 -3.53 -15.39
CA LYS A 295 5.54 -4.04 -16.73
C LYS A 295 6.74 -4.78 -17.35
N VAL A 296 7.94 -4.22 -17.20
CA VAL A 296 9.18 -4.82 -17.70
C VAL A 296 9.42 -6.19 -17.08
N MET A 297 9.37 -6.27 -15.75
CA MET A 297 9.60 -7.52 -15.02
C MET A 297 8.50 -8.56 -15.30
N GLU A 298 7.22 -8.15 -15.45
CA GLU A 298 6.16 -9.09 -15.85
C GLU A 298 6.52 -9.84 -17.13
N ARG A 299 7.07 -9.14 -18.14
CA ARG A 299 7.55 -9.75 -19.39
C ARG A 299 8.87 -10.50 -19.20
N GLN A 300 9.78 -9.99 -18.39
CA GLN A 300 11.04 -10.69 -18.07
C GLN A 300 10.79 -12.06 -17.43
N LEU A 301 9.74 -12.18 -16.60
CA LEU A 301 9.38 -13.42 -15.92
C LEU A 301 8.57 -14.39 -16.81
N THR A 302 8.03 -13.93 -17.93
CA THR A 302 7.10 -14.68 -18.78
C THR A 302 7.59 -14.90 -20.22
N LEU A 303 8.69 -14.26 -20.62
CA LEU A 303 9.32 -14.44 -21.94
C LEU A 303 10.74 -15.01 -21.78
N ASP A 304 11.17 -15.79 -22.78
CA ASP A 304 12.58 -16.17 -22.90
C ASP A 304 13.45 -14.95 -23.28
N PRO A 305 14.78 -15.00 -23.07
CA PRO A 305 15.65 -13.85 -23.26
C PRO A 305 15.72 -13.35 -24.70
N GLU A 306 15.52 -14.23 -25.69
CA GLU A 306 15.55 -13.86 -27.10
C GLU A 306 14.25 -13.14 -27.50
N THR A 307 13.10 -13.70 -27.13
CA THR A 307 11.80 -13.08 -27.37
C THR A 307 11.67 -11.74 -26.66
N PHE A 308 12.12 -11.64 -25.40
CA PHE A 308 12.14 -10.38 -24.66
C PHE A 308 12.98 -9.33 -25.39
N ARG A 309 14.21 -9.68 -25.81
CA ARG A 309 15.11 -8.76 -26.51
C ARG A 309 14.49 -8.28 -27.82
N ASN A 310 14.00 -9.21 -28.62
CA ASN A 310 13.47 -8.92 -29.95
C ASN A 310 12.17 -8.13 -29.88
N GLY A 311 11.34 -8.42 -28.88
CA GLY A 311 10.01 -7.85 -28.69
C GLY A 311 9.98 -6.52 -27.94
N LEU A 312 10.95 -6.20 -27.07
CA LEU A 312 10.85 -5.04 -26.16
C LEU A 312 12.03 -4.08 -26.16
N LEU A 313 13.24 -4.47 -26.58
CA LEU A 313 14.36 -3.52 -26.57
C LEU A 313 14.32 -2.58 -27.77
N LYS A 314 14.57 -1.28 -27.54
CA LYS A 314 14.59 -0.25 -28.60
C LYS A 314 15.62 -0.53 -29.71
N ASN A 315 16.72 -1.19 -29.36
CA ASN A 315 17.80 -1.53 -30.29
C ASN A 315 17.55 -2.84 -31.07
N SER A 316 16.38 -3.48 -30.89
CA SER A 316 16.03 -4.70 -31.61
C SER A 316 15.95 -4.45 -33.12
N PRO A 317 16.62 -5.28 -33.96
CA PRO A 317 16.49 -5.20 -35.42
C PRO A 317 15.11 -5.67 -35.90
N VAL A 318 14.34 -6.36 -35.05
CA VAL A 318 12.99 -6.87 -35.35
C VAL A 318 11.95 -5.83 -34.94
N LYS A 319 11.15 -5.35 -35.90
CA LYS A 319 10.17 -4.26 -35.70
C LYS A 319 8.71 -4.71 -35.57
N GLU A 320 8.39 -5.97 -35.89
CA GLU A 320 6.98 -6.42 -36.06
C GLU A 320 6.50 -7.44 -35.02
N GLN A 321 7.32 -7.79 -34.01
CA GLN A 321 6.91 -8.75 -32.99
C GLN A 321 6.09 -8.04 -31.91
N LEU A 322 4.77 -8.00 -32.09
CA LEU A 322 3.83 -7.59 -31.05
C LEU A 322 3.58 -8.75 -30.08
N ILE A 323 3.62 -8.45 -28.79
CA ILE A 323 3.26 -9.40 -27.73
C ILE A 323 1.75 -9.26 -27.50
N ASP A 324 0.98 -10.28 -27.90
CA ASP A 324 -0.47 -10.37 -27.65
C ASP A 324 -0.71 -11.28 -26.44
N ASP A 325 -0.56 -10.70 -25.25
CA ASP A 325 -0.75 -11.35 -23.95
C ASP A 325 -2.07 -10.93 -23.26
N ASP A 326 -2.97 -10.25 -23.99
CA ASP A 326 -4.15 -9.63 -23.39
C ASP A 326 -5.28 -10.64 -23.17
N HIS A 327 -5.57 -10.93 -21.91
CA HIS A 327 -6.73 -11.70 -21.50
C HIS A 327 -7.40 -11.08 -20.27
N HIS A 328 -8.72 -11.05 -20.34
CA HIS A 328 -9.58 -10.43 -19.35
C HIS A 328 -10.67 -11.38 -18.88
N ARG A 329 -10.88 -11.42 -17.57
CA ARG A 329 -12.05 -12.03 -16.94
C ARG A 329 -13.07 -10.97 -16.56
N PHE A 330 -14.34 -11.33 -16.68
CA PHE A 330 -15.45 -10.43 -16.35
C PHE A 330 -16.28 -11.00 -15.21
N MET A 331 -16.83 -10.10 -14.40
CA MET A 331 -17.67 -10.44 -13.27
C MET A 331 -18.82 -9.45 -13.17
N LYS A 332 -20.04 -9.96 -13.07
CA LYS A 332 -21.19 -9.18 -12.60
C LYS A 332 -21.26 -9.27 -11.09
N LEU A 333 -21.29 -8.13 -10.40
CA LEU A 333 -21.30 -8.02 -8.95
C LEU A 333 -22.51 -7.20 -8.49
N ASN A 334 -23.23 -7.73 -7.49
CA ASN A 334 -24.40 -7.08 -6.87
C ASN A 334 -25.43 -6.54 -7.90
N LYS A 335 -25.62 -7.24 -9.02
CA LYS A 335 -26.52 -6.90 -10.14
C LYS A 335 -26.21 -5.59 -10.89
N ASN A 336 -25.54 -4.62 -10.26
CA ASN A 336 -25.39 -3.25 -10.72
C ASN A 336 -23.98 -2.90 -11.20
N ILE A 337 -22.99 -3.75 -10.94
CA ILE A 337 -21.60 -3.54 -11.37
C ILE A 337 -21.18 -4.65 -12.34
N CYS A 338 -20.51 -4.27 -13.43
CA CYS A 338 -19.64 -5.17 -14.19
C CYS A 338 -18.18 -4.79 -13.95
N LEU A 339 -17.39 -5.79 -13.60
CA LEU A 339 -15.96 -5.69 -13.36
C LEU A 339 -15.18 -6.43 -14.41
N ARG A 340 -14.05 -5.85 -14.80
CA ARG A 340 -13.02 -6.47 -15.63
C ARG A 340 -11.74 -6.61 -14.84
N SER A 341 -11.11 -7.78 -14.93
CA SER A 341 -9.74 -8.02 -14.47
C SER A 341 -8.87 -8.55 -15.59
N GLN A 342 -7.74 -7.89 -15.82
CA GLN A 342 -6.66 -8.43 -16.63
C GLN A 342 -5.98 -9.57 -15.87
N ILE A 343 -5.50 -10.56 -16.61
CA ILE A 343 -4.85 -11.76 -16.05
C ILE A 343 -3.40 -11.80 -16.52
N ASP A 344 -2.47 -11.71 -15.57
CA ASP A 344 -1.03 -11.62 -15.91
C ASP A 344 -0.42 -12.98 -16.25
N CYS A 345 -0.86 -14.05 -15.58
CA CYS A 345 -0.22 -15.35 -15.73
C CYS A 345 -1.13 -16.54 -15.42
N GLN A 346 -0.78 -17.70 -15.98
CA GLN A 346 -1.39 -19.00 -15.72
C GLN A 346 -0.35 -20.09 -15.43
N ALA A 347 -0.78 -21.11 -14.70
CA ALA A 347 -0.08 -22.37 -14.51
C ALA A 347 -1.06 -23.55 -14.56
N ILE A 348 -0.55 -24.77 -14.65
CA ILE A 348 -1.36 -25.99 -14.65
C ILE A 348 -1.13 -26.69 -13.32
N ASP A 349 -2.20 -26.95 -12.56
CA ASP A 349 -2.09 -27.70 -11.32
C ASP A 349 -1.59 -29.13 -11.62
N PRO A 350 -0.41 -29.55 -11.12
CA PRO A 350 0.15 -30.86 -11.43
C PRO A 350 -0.71 -32.03 -10.92
N LYS A 351 -1.59 -31.80 -9.94
CA LYS A 351 -2.44 -32.84 -9.35
C LYS A 351 -3.74 -33.03 -10.12
N THR A 352 -4.34 -31.94 -10.60
CA THR A 352 -5.66 -31.96 -11.24
C THR A 352 -5.59 -31.82 -12.76
N GLY A 353 -4.45 -31.37 -13.30
CA GLY A 353 -4.28 -31.05 -14.72
C GLY A 353 -5.06 -29.81 -15.18
N GLN A 354 -5.70 -29.08 -14.26
CA GLN A 354 -6.53 -27.93 -14.59
C GLN A 354 -5.68 -26.64 -14.59
N PRO A 355 -5.93 -25.72 -15.54
CA PRO A 355 -5.28 -24.42 -15.52
C PRO A 355 -5.86 -23.56 -14.38
N PHE A 356 -4.99 -22.79 -13.75
CA PHE A 356 -5.35 -21.73 -12.82
C PHE A 356 -4.55 -20.48 -13.14
N VAL A 357 -5.06 -19.33 -12.72
CA VAL A 357 -4.45 -18.03 -13.00
C VAL A 357 -4.02 -17.34 -11.73
N PHE A 358 -3.02 -16.47 -11.84
CA PHE A 358 -2.49 -15.70 -10.74
C PHE A 358 -1.93 -14.37 -11.23
N GLU A 359 -1.74 -13.46 -10.28
CA GLU A 359 -1.21 -12.13 -10.53
C GLU A 359 0.33 -12.15 -10.42
N ILE A 360 1.02 -11.36 -11.23
CA ILE A 360 2.45 -11.08 -11.06
C ILE A 360 2.59 -9.71 -10.43
N LYS A 361 3.27 -9.63 -9.29
CA LYS A 361 3.58 -8.39 -8.58
C LYS A 361 5.09 -8.27 -8.41
N THR A 362 5.55 -7.03 -8.42
CA THR A 362 6.94 -6.70 -8.10
C THR A 362 6.96 -5.88 -6.82
N ARG A 363 8.00 -6.08 -6.02
CA ARG A 363 8.17 -5.44 -4.72
C ARG A 363 9.55 -4.81 -4.63
N ALA A 364 9.60 -3.50 -4.81
CA ALA A 364 10.79 -2.73 -4.52
C ALA A 364 11.10 -2.79 -3.01
N VAL A 365 12.37 -2.85 -2.67
CA VAL A 365 12.85 -2.83 -1.28
C VAL A 365 12.39 -1.59 -0.52
N CYS A 366 12.27 -1.72 0.80
CA CYS A 366 11.70 -0.67 1.63
C CYS A 366 12.34 0.72 1.49
N PRO A 367 13.68 0.89 1.35
CA PRO A 367 14.26 2.23 1.25
C PRO A 367 13.80 2.96 -0.01
N ILE A 368 13.79 2.27 -1.17
CA ILE A 368 13.26 2.81 -2.43
C ILE A 368 11.79 3.21 -2.31
N ARG A 369 10.96 2.40 -1.64
CA ARG A 369 9.54 2.72 -1.46
C ARG A 369 9.29 3.91 -0.53
N TYR A 370 10.20 4.17 0.39
CA TYR A 370 10.06 5.24 1.38
C TYR A 370 10.68 6.55 0.91
N ASP A 371 11.61 6.49 -0.04
CA ASP A 371 12.28 7.63 -0.64
C ASP A 371 12.39 7.44 -2.15
N LEU A 372 11.23 7.53 -2.81
CA LEU A 372 11.09 7.17 -4.22
C LEU A 372 11.70 8.21 -5.15
N ASN A 373 11.67 9.49 -4.77
CA ASN A 373 12.33 10.57 -5.52
C ASN A 373 13.84 10.35 -5.62
N ASN A 374 14.46 9.77 -4.58
CA ASN A 374 15.89 9.50 -4.52
C ASN A 374 16.18 8.00 -4.60
N TYR A 375 15.35 7.23 -5.31
CA TYR A 375 15.49 5.77 -5.35
C TYR A 375 16.88 5.29 -5.82
N LEU A 376 17.56 6.09 -6.65
CA LEU A 376 18.92 5.81 -7.14
C LEU A 376 19.96 5.76 -6.00
N ASP A 377 19.72 6.46 -4.90
CA ASP A 377 20.61 6.47 -3.72
C ASP A 377 20.51 5.16 -2.92
N HIS A 378 19.52 4.32 -3.21
CA HIS A 378 19.21 3.10 -2.47
C HIS A 378 19.41 1.81 -3.30
N ILE A 379 20.02 1.90 -4.48
CA ILE A 379 20.23 0.75 -5.39
C ILE A 379 21.33 -0.21 -4.92
N ASP A 380 22.11 0.15 -3.92
CA ASP A 380 23.09 -0.72 -3.26
C ASP A 380 22.45 -1.59 -2.17
N TYR A 381 21.22 -1.26 -1.74
CA TYR A 381 20.48 -2.06 -0.79
C TYR A 381 20.09 -3.41 -1.41
N ARG A 382 20.44 -4.49 -0.69
CA ARG A 382 20.14 -5.87 -1.09
C ARG A 382 19.49 -6.64 0.04
N ILE A 383 18.67 -7.63 -0.33
CA ILE A 383 18.06 -8.58 0.60
C ILE A 383 19.00 -9.78 0.76
N ASN A 384 19.51 -9.99 1.97
CA ASN A 384 20.52 -11.02 2.24
C ASN A 384 20.00 -12.12 3.19
N THR A 385 18.99 -11.81 4.00
CA THR A 385 18.44 -12.73 5.00
C THR A 385 16.97 -13.04 4.77
N LYS A 386 16.49 -14.14 5.35
CA LYS A 386 15.05 -14.46 5.34
C LYS A 386 14.29 -13.63 6.37
N PHE A 387 14.86 -13.46 7.56
CA PHE A 387 14.23 -12.82 8.72
C PHE A 387 15.01 -11.58 9.18
N GLY A 388 14.33 -10.68 9.89
CA GLY A 388 14.90 -9.48 10.51
C GLY A 388 14.30 -8.17 9.99
N LEU A 389 14.57 -7.06 10.69
CA LEU A 389 13.99 -5.75 10.38
C LEU A 389 14.54 -5.08 9.11
N HIS A 390 15.72 -5.50 8.67
CA HIS A 390 16.48 -4.91 7.58
C HIS A 390 17.04 -5.99 6.66
N SER A 391 17.17 -5.67 5.38
CA SER A 391 17.77 -6.49 4.32
C SER A 391 17.22 -7.92 4.32
N SER A 392 15.92 -8.06 4.58
CA SER A 392 15.25 -9.34 4.75
C SER A 392 13.96 -9.45 3.93
N PHE A 393 13.62 -10.67 3.53
CA PHE A 393 12.32 -10.94 2.90
C PHE A 393 11.16 -10.73 3.88
N GLU A 394 11.34 -11.05 5.17
CA GLU A 394 10.35 -10.79 6.22
C GLU A 394 9.99 -9.31 6.33
N ARG A 395 10.94 -8.38 6.12
CA ARG A 395 10.67 -6.95 6.08
C ARG A 395 9.77 -6.57 4.93
N GLU A 396 10.03 -7.09 3.75
CA GLU A 396 9.22 -6.80 2.58
C GLU A 396 7.81 -7.40 2.70
N TYR A 397 7.70 -8.62 3.26
CA TYR A 397 6.43 -9.27 3.56
C TYR A 397 5.64 -8.53 4.66
N TYR A 398 6.29 -8.08 5.73
CA TYR A 398 5.67 -7.24 6.76
C TYR A 398 5.07 -5.95 6.17
N ASP A 399 5.83 -5.26 5.33
CA ASP A 399 5.33 -4.06 4.65
C ASP A 399 4.28 -4.40 3.57
N LEU A 400 4.29 -5.62 3.03
CA LEU A 400 3.29 -6.10 2.07
C LEU A 400 1.92 -6.22 2.74
N ILE A 401 1.87 -6.83 3.93
CA ILE A 401 0.66 -6.93 4.77
C ILE A 401 0.06 -5.55 5.01
N ARG A 402 0.90 -4.56 5.35
CA ARG A 402 0.46 -3.21 5.74
C ARG A 402 0.13 -2.30 4.56
N GLY A 403 0.78 -2.51 3.42
CA GLY A 403 0.81 -1.52 2.35
C GLY A 403 0.15 -1.95 1.04
N ALA A 404 -0.12 -3.24 0.84
CA ALA A 404 -0.61 -3.73 -0.45
C ALA A 404 -1.67 -4.85 -0.37
N MET A 405 -1.58 -5.75 0.62
CA MET A 405 -2.41 -6.96 0.66
C MET A 405 -3.92 -6.71 0.58
N LEU A 406 -4.44 -5.62 1.16
CA LEU A 406 -5.88 -5.34 1.07
C LEU A 406 -6.31 -5.04 -0.38
N LYS A 407 -5.48 -4.34 -1.15
CA LYS A 407 -5.75 -4.12 -2.58
C LYS A 407 -5.65 -5.43 -3.35
N TYR A 408 -4.64 -6.23 -3.04
CA TYR A 408 -4.45 -7.54 -3.69
C TYR A 408 -5.64 -8.46 -3.41
N ALA A 409 -6.17 -8.48 -2.19
CA ALA A 409 -7.32 -9.29 -1.86
C ALA A 409 -8.54 -9.00 -2.75
N PHE A 410 -8.84 -7.72 -2.98
CA PHE A 410 -9.90 -7.35 -3.92
C PHE A 410 -9.52 -7.68 -5.36
N GLN A 411 -8.27 -7.45 -5.76
CA GLN A 411 -7.83 -7.74 -7.14
C GLN A 411 -7.95 -9.22 -7.49
N LEU A 412 -7.36 -10.08 -6.65
CA LEU A 412 -7.36 -11.52 -6.82
C LEU A 412 -8.78 -12.09 -6.79
N LYS A 413 -9.68 -11.53 -5.98
CA LYS A 413 -11.09 -11.96 -5.93
C LYS A 413 -11.84 -11.63 -7.22
N ILE A 414 -11.65 -10.45 -7.78
CA ILE A 414 -12.28 -10.05 -9.05
C ILE A 414 -11.71 -10.89 -10.21
N GLY A 415 -10.39 -11.10 -10.25
CA GLY A 415 -9.70 -11.91 -11.26
C GLY A 415 -9.89 -13.43 -11.10
N ARG A 416 -10.43 -13.87 -9.96
CA ARG A 416 -10.57 -15.29 -9.59
C ARG A 416 -9.22 -16.00 -9.64
N MET A 417 -8.24 -15.35 -9.04
CA MET A 417 -6.84 -15.74 -9.03
C MET A 417 -6.51 -16.56 -7.78
N ASP A 418 -5.64 -17.55 -7.94
CA ASP A 418 -5.21 -18.46 -6.87
C ASP A 418 -4.23 -17.80 -5.89
N GLY A 419 -3.51 -16.77 -6.33
CA GLY A 419 -2.54 -16.03 -5.52
C GLY A 419 -1.80 -14.97 -6.32
N ALA A 420 -0.75 -14.43 -5.70
CA ALA A 420 0.17 -13.47 -6.31
C ALA A 420 1.60 -14.02 -6.27
N PHE A 421 2.26 -14.02 -7.43
CA PHE A 421 3.70 -14.26 -7.57
C PHE A 421 4.42 -12.92 -7.37
N ILE A 422 5.34 -12.85 -6.41
CA ILE A 422 6.01 -11.63 -5.99
C ILE A 422 7.50 -11.72 -6.31
N ALA A 423 8.01 -10.79 -7.13
CA ALA A 423 9.45 -10.62 -7.37
C ALA A 423 10.00 -9.45 -6.53
N TYR A 424 10.99 -9.72 -5.69
CA TYR A 424 11.63 -8.71 -4.83
C TYR A 424 12.85 -8.09 -5.52
N HIS A 425 12.96 -6.76 -5.53
CA HIS A 425 14.00 -6.06 -6.30
C HIS A 425 14.42 -4.71 -5.71
N ASN A 426 15.56 -4.18 -6.17
CA ASN A 426 16.01 -2.81 -5.87
C ASN A 426 16.01 -1.91 -7.10
N THR A 427 15.07 -2.11 -8.04
CA THR A 427 14.98 -1.49 -9.38
C THR A 427 16.10 -1.81 -10.37
N LYS A 428 17.22 -2.36 -9.90
CA LYS A 428 18.36 -2.77 -10.73
C LYS A 428 18.50 -4.30 -10.81
N GLU A 429 18.30 -4.98 -9.70
CA GLU A 429 18.46 -6.42 -9.58
C GLU A 429 17.26 -7.06 -8.87
N ILE A 430 16.89 -8.27 -9.29
CA ILE A 430 15.95 -9.15 -8.56
C ILE A 430 16.73 -9.96 -7.52
N PHE A 431 16.13 -10.19 -6.34
CA PHE A 431 16.74 -10.95 -5.24
C PHE A 431 16.08 -12.30 -4.98
N GLY A 432 14.83 -12.46 -5.37
CA GLY A 432 14.09 -13.68 -5.10
C GLY A 432 12.60 -13.51 -5.34
N PHE A 433 11.90 -14.62 -5.14
CA PHE A 433 10.52 -14.81 -5.51
C PHE A 433 9.74 -15.45 -4.37
N GLU A 434 8.46 -15.12 -4.28
CA GLU A 434 7.54 -15.75 -3.34
C GLU A 434 6.16 -15.84 -3.96
N TYR A 435 5.47 -16.96 -3.73
CA TYR A 435 4.08 -17.12 -4.12
C TYR A 435 3.17 -17.05 -2.90
N VAL A 436 2.34 -16.01 -2.82
CA VAL A 436 1.40 -15.80 -1.71
C VAL A 436 -0.01 -16.15 -2.16
N LYS A 437 -0.59 -17.20 -1.59
CA LYS A 437 -1.95 -17.67 -1.93
C LYS A 437 -3.01 -16.64 -1.53
N THR A 438 -4.09 -16.56 -2.30
CA THR A 438 -5.25 -15.69 -2.01
C THR A 438 -5.79 -15.93 -0.59
N LYS A 439 -5.88 -17.20 -0.17
CA LYS A 439 -6.32 -17.56 1.19
C LYS A 439 -5.49 -16.90 2.30
N GLU A 440 -4.19 -16.79 2.11
CA GLU A 440 -3.30 -16.15 3.07
C GLU A 440 -3.56 -14.65 3.12
N ILE A 441 -3.60 -14.00 1.96
CA ILE A 441 -3.91 -12.56 1.83
C ILE A 441 -5.27 -12.23 2.48
N GLU A 442 -6.29 -13.05 2.22
CA GLU A 442 -7.62 -12.90 2.82
C GLU A 442 -7.60 -13.06 4.34
N THR A 443 -6.87 -14.06 4.83
CA THR A 443 -6.71 -14.28 6.29
C THR A 443 -6.00 -13.10 6.94
N ARG A 444 -4.98 -12.53 6.28
CA ARG A 444 -4.25 -11.34 6.76
C ARG A 444 -5.15 -10.11 6.83
N CYS A 445 -5.98 -9.86 5.83
CA CYS A 445 -6.78 -8.63 5.74
C CYS A 445 -8.16 -8.69 6.44
N PHE A 446 -8.81 -9.85 6.41
CA PHE A 446 -10.19 -10.06 6.85
C PHE A 446 -10.31 -11.07 8.00
N GLY A 447 -9.23 -11.79 8.34
CA GLY A 447 -9.21 -12.82 9.37
C GLY A 447 -9.70 -14.19 8.89
N ASN A 448 -10.59 -14.25 7.92
CA ASN A 448 -11.02 -15.49 7.27
C ASN A 448 -11.60 -15.20 5.86
N GLN A 449 -11.75 -16.26 5.05
CA GLN A 449 -12.20 -16.14 3.65
C GLN A 449 -13.67 -15.72 3.53
N PHE A 450 -14.55 -16.21 4.41
CA PHE A 450 -15.96 -15.84 4.41
C PHE A 450 -16.15 -14.34 4.67
N PHE A 451 -15.38 -13.77 5.60
CA PHE A 451 -15.38 -12.33 5.84
C PHE A 451 -14.83 -11.57 4.63
N ALA A 452 -13.82 -12.11 3.92
CA ALA A 452 -13.38 -11.50 2.66
C ALA A 452 -14.50 -11.46 1.61
N ASP A 453 -15.24 -12.56 1.42
CA ASP A 453 -16.38 -12.65 0.49
C ASP A 453 -17.52 -11.70 0.87
N ALA A 454 -17.95 -11.75 2.14
CA ALA A 454 -19.00 -10.89 2.66
C ALA A 454 -18.62 -9.41 2.54
N SER A 455 -17.38 -9.05 2.88
CA SER A 455 -16.89 -7.67 2.76
C SER A 455 -16.89 -7.19 1.32
N PHE A 456 -16.45 -8.03 0.38
CA PHE A 456 -16.43 -7.67 -1.04
C PHE A 456 -17.83 -7.32 -1.54
N VAL A 457 -18.83 -8.13 -1.19
CA VAL A 457 -20.23 -7.89 -1.58
C VAL A 457 -20.78 -6.66 -0.85
N VAL A 458 -20.65 -6.58 0.47
CA VAL A 458 -21.16 -5.46 1.28
C VAL A 458 -20.58 -4.14 0.80
N CYS A 459 -19.26 -4.06 0.61
CA CYS A 459 -18.60 -2.86 0.13
C CYS A 459 -19.09 -2.46 -1.27
N SER A 460 -19.33 -3.43 -2.16
CA SER A 460 -19.88 -3.16 -3.49
C SER A 460 -21.31 -2.61 -3.44
N LYS A 461 -22.17 -3.11 -2.54
CA LYS A 461 -23.54 -2.60 -2.36
C LYS A 461 -23.53 -1.16 -1.84
N ILE A 462 -22.70 -0.92 -0.84
CA ILE A 462 -22.49 0.42 -0.27
C ILE A 462 -22.00 1.38 -1.35
N LEU A 463 -21.02 0.97 -2.19
CA LEU A 463 -20.53 1.78 -3.30
C LEU A 463 -21.65 2.17 -4.27
N THR A 464 -22.42 1.18 -4.76
CA THR A 464 -23.52 1.48 -5.70
C THR A 464 -24.57 2.39 -5.09
N ASN A 465 -24.96 2.14 -3.83
CA ASN A 465 -25.92 2.97 -3.11
C ASN A 465 -25.41 4.41 -2.96
N LEU A 466 -24.13 4.57 -2.61
CA LEU A 466 -23.51 5.88 -2.47
C LEU A 466 -23.47 6.64 -3.79
N LEU A 467 -23.08 5.97 -4.89
CA LEU A 467 -23.09 6.57 -6.22
C LEU A 467 -24.51 6.96 -6.66
N ASP A 468 -25.51 6.12 -6.38
CA ASP A 468 -26.91 6.42 -6.65
C ASP A 468 -27.37 7.69 -5.90
N HIS A 469 -27.04 7.83 -4.61
CA HIS A 469 -27.37 9.03 -3.82
C HIS A 469 -26.71 10.29 -4.39
N ILE A 470 -25.43 10.21 -4.76
CA ILE A 470 -24.72 11.32 -5.39
C ILE A 470 -25.40 11.69 -6.72
N LEU A 471 -25.66 10.72 -7.59
CA LEU A 471 -26.26 10.99 -8.91
C LEU A 471 -27.68 11.57 -8.79
N ASN A 472 -28.48 11.09 -7.83
CA ASN A 472 -29.84 11.60 -7.59
C ASN A 472 -29.81 13.05 -7.07
N ASP A 473 -28.89 13.40 -6.15
CA ASP A 473 -28.72 14.79 -5.69
C ASP A 473 -28.25 15.75 -6.80
N LEU A 474 -27.60 15.20 -7.84
CA LEU A 474 -27.10 15.96 -9.00
C LEU A 474 -28.03 15.94 -10.21
N GLU A 475 -29.26 15.42 -10.10
CA GLU A 475 -30.18 15.27 -11.24
C GLU A 475 -30.46 16.59 -11.98
N ASN A 476 -30.44 17.71 -11.26
CA ASN A 476 -30.70 19.06 -11.78
C ASN A 476 -29.42 19.83 -12.17
N GLU A 477 -28.25 19.20 -12.02
CA GLU A 477 -26.95 19.81 -12.33
C GLU A 477 -26.48 19.41 -13.74
N LYS A 478 -25.82 20.34 -14.44
CA LYS A 478 -25.22 20.06 -15.75
C LYS A 478 -23.80 19.52 -15.56
N TYR A 479 -23.58 18.28 -15.97
CA TYR A 479 -22.26 17.65 -16.00
C TYR A 479 -22.24 16.50 -17.01
N GLU A 480 -21.08 16.23 -17.58
CA GLU A 480 -20.81 15.06 -18.42
C GLU A 480 -19.91 14.04 -17.71
N MET A 481 -19.16 14.49 -16.71
CA MET A 481 -18.21 13.70 -15.97
C MET A 481 -18.08 14.25 -14.53
N LEU A 482 -17.82 13.36 -13.58
CA LEU A 482 -17.56 13.72 -12.19
C LEU A 482 -16.17 13.23 -11.78
N LYS A 483 -15.43 14.05 -11.03
CA LYS A 483 -14.34 13.54 -10.19
C LYS A 483 -14.90 13.30 -8.81
N ILE A 484 -14.76 12.08 -8.30
CA ILE A 484 -15.27 11.68 -6.99
C ILE A 484 -14.09 11.27 -6.12
N GLY A 485 -13.91 11.99 -5.03
CA GLY A 485 -12.94 11.71 -3.99
C GLY A 485 -13.58 11.00 -2.80
N PHE A 486 -12.93 9.98 -2.25
CA PHE A 486 -13.37 9.24 -1.08
C PHE A 486 -12.27 9.21 -0.02
N TYR A 487 -12.62 9.55 1.22
CA TYR A 487 -11.74 9.38 2.38
C TYR A 487 -12.54 8.92 3.60
N SER A 488 -12.09 7.84 4.22
CA SER A 488 -12.69 7.30 5.44
C SER A 488 -11.92 7.77 6.66
N ASP A 489 -12.55 8.63 7.43
CA ASP A 489 -11.96 9.25 8.60
C ASP A 489 -12.11 8.36 9.84
N SER A 490 -10.99 7.90 10.40
CA SER A 490 -10.96 6.97 11.53
C SER A 490 -11.54 7.56 12.82
N PRO A 491 -11.17 8.78 13.25
CA PRO A 491 -11.72 9.41 14.45
C PRO A 491 -13.24 9.62 14.40
N THR A 492 -13.79 10.13 13.30
CA THR A 492 -15.24 10.41 13.20
C THR A 492 -16.06 9.21 12.73
N LYS A 493 -15.41 8.18 12.18
CA LYS A 493 -16.05 7.03 11.52
C LYS A 493 -17.02 7.45 10.40
N LYS A 494 -16.64 8.46 9.63
CA LYS A 494 -17.40 8.97 8.48
C LYS A 494 -16.54 8.88 7.22
N MET A 495 -17.19 8.70 6.08
CA MET A 495 -16.61 8.98 4.78
C MET A 495 -16.82 10.45 4.44
N ILE A 496 -15.74 11.16 4.14
CA ILE A 496 -15.78 12.47 3.49
C ILE A 496 -15.69 12.23 1.99
N ILE A 497 -16.58 12.88 1.25
CA ILE A 497 -16.68 12.71 -0.20
C ILE A 497 -16.67 14.08 -0.86
N PHE A 498 -15.81 14.24 -1.86
CA PHE A 498 -15.79 15.41 -2.72
C PHE A 498 -16.26 15.02 -4.12
N VAL A 499 -17.11 15.86 -4.73
CA VAL A 499 -17.60 15.67 -6.09
C VAL A 499 -17.39 16.94 -6.88
N GLU A 500 -16.48 16.91 -7.85
CA GLU A 500 -16.24 18.00 -8.79
C GLU A 500 -16.94 17.69 -10.11
N LEU A 501 -17.74 18.65 -10.58
CA LEU A 501 -18.56 18.52 -11.79
C LEU A 501 -17.84 19.09 -13.00
N PHE A 502 -17.68 18.28 -14.03
CA PHE A 502 -17.11 18.69 -15.31
C PHE A 502 -18.23 18.84 -16.35
N PRO A 503 -18.34 20.01 -17.02
CA PRO A 503 -19.38 20.25 -18.01
C PRO A 503 -19.16 19.46 -19.31
N GLU A 504 -17.95 19.01 -19.57
CA GLU A 504 -17.56 18.27 -20.78
C GLU A 504 -16.77 17.01 -20.40
N GLN A 505 -16.84 15.99 -21.25
CA GLN A 505 -15.97 14.83 -21.10
C GLN A 505 -14.56 15.16 -21.58
N THR A 506 -13.56 14.91 -20.74
CA THR A 506 -12.17 14.85 -21.20
C THR A 506 -11.91 13.48 -21.79
N LYS A 507 -11.26 13.38 -22.96
CA LYS A 507 -10.86 12.06 -23.46
C LYS A 507 -9.90 11.41 -22.48
N TRP A 508 -9.99 10.10 -22.33
CA TRP A 508 -8.89 9.35 -21.73
C TRP A 508 -7.68 9.46 -22.65
N ASP A 509 -6.56 9.89 -22.09
CA ASP A 509 -5.28 9.96 -22.77
C ASP A 509 -4.27 9.20 -21.91
N GLU A 510 -3.72 8.11 -22.44
CA GLU A 510 -2.68 7.34 -21.76
C GLU A 510 -1.36 8.10 -21.71
N LYS A 511 -1.11 8.98 -22.70
CA LYS A 511 0.03 9.89 -22.76
C LYS A 511 -0.40 11.28 -22.27
N LYS A 512 -1.26 11.35 -21.24
CA LYS A 512 -1.64 12.59 -20.57
C LYS A 512 -0.38 13.46 -20.45
N ASN A 513 -0.45 14.69 -20.97
CA ASN A 513 0.54 15.72 -20.68
C ASN A 513 0.40 16.14 -19.21
N LEU A 514 0.74 15.22 -18.31
CA LEU A 514 0.86 15.47 -16.89
C LEU A 514 1.92 16.55 -16.71
N LEU A 515 1.66 17.46 -15.78
CA LEU A 515 2.58 18.55 -15.51
C LEU A 515 3.77 17.99 -14.74
N LYS A 516 4.98 18.36 -15.17
CA LYS A 516 6.17 18.18 -14.35
C LYS A 516 6.15 19.23 -13.24
N PRO A 517 6.26 18.82 -11.96
CA PRO A 517 6.37 19.78 -10.87
C PRO A 517 7.55 20.73 -11.11
N THR A 518 7.34 22.02 -10.91
CA THR A 518 8.40 23.05 -10.91
C THR A 518 8.45 23.74 -9.56
N ASP A 519 9.49 24.55 -9.31
CA ASP A 519 9.56 25.35 -8.08
C ASP A 519 8.37 26.31 -7.91
N ASP A 520 7.80 26.79 -9.02
CA ASP A 520 6.66 27.69 -9.04
C ASP A 520 5.32 26.97 -8.92
N VAL A 521 5.18 25.81 -9.56
CA VAL A 521 3.95 25.00 -9.60
C VAL A 521 4.28 23.59 -9.18
N LYS A 522 4.24 23.35 -7.87
CA LYS A 522 4.57 22.05 -7.31
C LYS A 522 3.38 21.13 -7.39
N ASP A 523 2.19 21.59 -7.01
CA ASP A 523 0.99 20.75 -6.82
C ASP A 523 -0.32 21.42 -7.30
N GLU A 524 -1.44 20.75 -7.03
CA GLU A 524 -2.78 21.22 -7.38
C GLU A 524 -3.09 22.58 -6.76
N PHE A 525 -2.65 22.81 -5.52
CA PHE A 525 -2.88 24.09 -4.84
C PHE A 525 -2.17 25.22 -5.60
N ASP A 526 -0.89 25.05 -5.91
CA ASP A 526 -0.14 26.03 -6.71
C ASP A 526 -0.76 26.23 -8.09
N TYR A 527 -1.14 25.14 -8.77
CA TYR A 527 -1.75 25.21 -10.09
C TYR A 527 -3.04 26.02 -10.08
N TYR A 528 -3.94 25.75 -9.13
CA TYR A 528 -5.24 26.40 -9.06
C TYR A 528 -5.20 27.83 -8.52
N THR A 529 -4.14 28.20 -7.79
CA THR A 529 -3.97 29.56 -7.25
C THR A 529 -3.15 30.47 -8.16
N LYS A 530 -2.11 29.96 -8.82
CA LYS A 530 -1.17 30.75 -9.63
C LYS A 530 -1.47 30.71 -11.13
N TYR A 531 -1.97 29.58 -11.65
CA TYR A 531 -2.01 29.34 -13.10
C TYR A 531 -3.42 29.29 -13.68
N LYS A 532 -4.31 28.48 -13.11
CA LYS A 532 -5.67 28.29 -13.62
C LYS A 532 -6.67 28.26 -12.48
N LYS A 533 -7.51 29.29 -12.37
CA LYS A 533 -8.57 29.30 -11.35
C LYS A 533 -9.48 28.08 -11.47
N LEU A 534 -9.77 27.43 -10.35
CA LEU A 534 -10.76 26.35 -10.27
C LEU A 534 -12.16 26.92 -10.56
N THR A 535 -12.70 26.62 -11.74
CA THR A 535 -14.03 27.08 -12.18
C THR A 535 -15.12 26.05 -11.96
N ASN A 536 -14.75 24.77 -11.85
CA ASN A 536 -15.68 23.67 -11.70
C ASN A 536 -16.40 23.75 -10.35
N LYS A 537 -17.67 23.36 -10.35
CA LYS A 537 -18.46 23.28 -9.12
C LYS A 537 -18.01 22.05 -8.33
N VAL A 538 -17.68 22.26 -7.06
CA VAL A 538 -17.31 21.19 -6.12
C VAL A 538 -18.34 21.11 -5.00
N LEU A 539 -18.75 19.90 -4.66
CA LEU A 539 -19.68 19.60 -3.58
C LEU A 539 -19.04 18.62 -2.59
N LYS A 540 -19.32 18.81 -1.31
CA LYS A 540 -18.87 17.97 -0.21
C LYS A 540 -20.05 17.23 0.40
N TYR A 541 -19.86 15.94 0.67
CA TYR A 541 -20.82 15.07 1.33
C TYR A 541 -20.17 14.34 2.51
N GLU A 542 -21.00 13.95 3.47
CA GLU A 542 -20.66 13.02 4.53
C GLU A 542 -21.51 11.76 4.40
N TYR A 543 -20.86 10.60 4.49
CA TYR A 543 -21.52 9.31 4.52
C TYR A 543 -21.09 8.51 5.76
N GLN A 544 -22.04 8.07 6.56
CA GLN A 544 -21.77 7.30 7.78
C GLN A 544 -22.53 5.99 7.73
N ILE A 545 -21.86 4.88 8.06
CA ILE A 545 -22.47 3.55 8.10
C ILE A 545 -22.46 2.98 9.51
N PHE A 546 -23.43 2.12 9.77
CA PHE A 546 -23.68 1.44 11.03
C PHE A 546 -23.94 -0.03 10.72
N PRO A 547 -22.90 -0.89 10.73
CA PRO A 547 -23.05 -2.31 10.45
C PRO A 547 -23.70 -3.04 11.62
N PHE A 548 -24.78 -3.76 11.38
CA PHE A 548 -25.44 -4.65 12.33
C PHE A 548 -25.19 -6.09 11.91
N ILE A 549 -24.55 -6.86 12.80
CA ILE A 549 -24.30 -8.29 12.61
C ILE A 549 -25.22 -9.05 13.55
N ASN A 550 -26.08 -9.92 13.01
CA ASN A 550 -27.10 -10.65 13.76
C ASN A 550 -27.98 -9.73 14.64
N GLY A 551 -28.34 -8.56 14.11
CA GLY A 551 -29.14 -7.55 14.82
C GLY A 551 -28.36 -6.70 15.83
N VAL A 552 -27.06 -6.91 16.01
CA VAL A 552 -26.21 -6.17 16.95
C VAL A 552 -25.29 -5.21 16.21
N LEU A 553 -25.32 -3.93 16.59
CA LEU A 553 -24.42 -2.90 16.03
C LEU A 553 -22.95 -3.23 16.34
N ALA A 554 -22.15 -3.45 15.30
CA ALA A 554 -20.71 -3.65 15.38
C ALA A 554 -19.99 -2.31 15.66
N LYS A 555 -19.85 -1.96 16.94
CA LYS A 555 -19.21 -0.70 17.37
C LYS A 555 -17.67 -0.74 17.39
N SER A 556 -17.08 -1.93 17.41
CA SER A 556 -15.64 -2.16 17.51
C SER A 556 -15.13 -2.98 16.32
N ASN A 557 -13.82 -3.07 16.17
CA ASN A 557 -13.13 -3.90 15.17
C ASN A 557 -13.03 -5.39 15.58
N ASN A 558 -13.59 -5.78 16.73
CA ASN A 558 -13.51 -7.12 17.31
C ASN A 558 -14.68 -8.01 16.91
N TYR A 559 -15.06 -8.02 15.64
CA TYR A 559 -16.02 -8.99 15.13
C TYR A 559 -15.42 -9.77 13.97
N SER A 560 -15.89 -11.00 13.82
CA SER A 560 -15.57 -11.87 12.70
C SER A 560 -16.88 -12.32 12.09
N LEU A 561 -16.95 -12.34 10.77
CA LEU A 561 -18.10 -12.91 10.06
C LEU A 561 -17.88 -14.40 9.84
N MET A 562 -18.93 -15.16 10.06
CA MET A 562 -19.00 -16.60 9.90
C MET A 562 -20.22 -17.00 9.04
N PRO A 563 -20.19 -18.18 8.41
CA PRO A 563 -21.35 -18.69 7.68
C PRO A 563 -22.60 -18.69 8.55
N GLY A 564 -23.69 -18.11 8.02
CA GLY A 564 -24.98 -17.97 8.72
C GLY A 564 -25.20 -16.61 9.41
N ASP A 565 -24.17 -15.76 9.50
CA ASP A 565 -24.35 -14.40 10.01
C ASP A 565 -25.23 -13.54 9.08
N GLN A 566 -26.10 -12.74 9.68
CA GLN A 566 -26.94 -11.77 8.99
C GLN A 566 -26.32 -10.38 9.06
N ILE A 567 -26.27 -9.67 7.92
CA ILE A 567 -25.70 -8.33 7.82
C ILE A 567 -26.75 -7.32 7.38
N GLU A 568 -26.98 -6.32 8.23
CA GLU A 568 -27.72 -5.12 7.91
C GLU A 568 -26.78 -3.92 7.98
N VAL A 569 -26.85 -3.00 7.01
CA VAL A 569 -26.09 -1.76 7.07
C VAL A 569 -27.07 -0.59 7.08
N LYS A 570 -27.16 0.08 8.24
CA LYS A 570 -27.85 1.37 8.33
C LYS A 570 -26.88 2.48 7.97
N TYR A 571 -27.36 3.57 7.39
CA TYR A 571 -26.50 4.68 6.98
C TYR A 571 -27.18 6.04 7.08
N LYS A 572 -26.34 7.07 7.07
CA LYS A 572 -26.70 8.49 6.93
C LYS A 572 -25.89 9.07 5.78
N PHE A 573 -26.58 9.74 4.86
CA PHE A 573 -25.98 10.50 3.76
C PHE A 573 -26.38 11.96 3.92
N LYS A 574 -25.41 12.87 3.94
CA LYS A 574 -25.65 14.30 4.14
C LYS A 574 -24.85 15.11 3.13
N LYS A 575 -25.53 15.97 2.38
CA LYS A 575 -24.90 17.03 1.59
C LYS A 575 -24.45 18.16 2.51
N ILE A 576 -23.16 18.46 2.51
CA ILE A 576 -22.58 19.60 3.23
C ILE A 576 -22.67 20.87 2.38
N GLY A 577 -22.56 20.73 1.05
CA GLY A 577 -22.64 21.84 0.10
C GLY A 577 -21.28 22.18 -0.48
N LYS A 578 -21.01 23.47 -0.75
CA LYS A 578 -19.73 23.90 -1.33
C LYS A 578 -18.63 23.85 -0.25
N PRO A 579 -17.53 23.10 -0.45
CA PRO A 579 -16.42 23.10 0.49
C PRO A 579 -15.61 24.40 0.42
N ALA A 580 -14.83 24.66 1.48
CA ALA A 580 -13.76 25.65 1.41
C ALA A 580 -12.72 25.22 0.37
N PHE A 581 -12.13 26.19 -0.34
CA PHE A 581 -11.14 25.90 -1.38
C PHE A 581 -9.96 25.10 -0.83
N LEU A 582 -9.40 25.54 0.30
CA LEU A 582 -8.26 24.89 0.95
C LEU A 582 -8.57 23.46 1.39
N ASP A 583 -9.79 23.21 1.85
CA ASP A 583 -10.25 21.87 2.25
C ASP A 583 -10.21 20.87 1.08
N TYR A 584 -10.69 21.29 -0.10
CA TYR A 584 -10.62 20.46 -1.31
C TYR A 584 -9.19 20.31 -1.84
N MET A 585 -8.37 21.36 -1.78
CA MET A 585 -6.97 21.28 -2.23
C MET A 585 -6.15 20.35 -1.34
N ASN A 586 -6.34 20.39 -0.01
CA ASN A 586 -5.68 19.45 0.91
C ASN A 586 -6.07 18.00 0.60
N PHE A 587 -7.36 17.76 0.32
CA PHE A 587 -7.83 16.45 -0.11
C PHE A 587 -7.11 15.97 -1.38
N LEU A 588 -7.02 16.81 -2.41
CA LEU A 588 -6.36 16.46 -3.68
C LEU A 588 -4.86 16.23 -3.49
N HIS A 589 -4.19 17.12 -2.76
CA HIS A 589 -2.77 17.00 -2.44
C HIS A 589 -2.48 15.63 -1.80
N GLU A 590 -3.24 15.24 -0.77
CA GLU A 590 -3.04 13.96 -0.09
C GLU A 590 -3.50 12.74 -0.90
N ALA A 591 -4.47 12.91 -1.81
CA ALA A 591 -4.88 11.86 -2.74
C ALA A 591 -3.78 11.52 -3.76
N TYR A 592 -3.10 12.53 -4.31
CA TYR A 592 -2.11 12.35 -5.36
C TYR A 592 -0.66 12.23 -4.84
N LYS A 593 -0.29 13.01 -3.83
CA LYS A 593 1.08 13.13 -3.30
C LYS A 593 1.17 12.50 -1.92
N PHE A 594 2.07 11.54 -1.74
CA PHE A 594 2.19 10.77 -0.50
C PHE A 594 3.57 10.90 0.16
N GLU A 595 4.46 11.74 -0.37
CA GLU A 595 5.89 11.71 -0.06
C GLU A 595 6.33 12.73 0.99
N THR A 596 5.46 13.67 1.37
CA THR A 596 5.77 14.63 2.42
C THR A 596 5.28 14.10 3.76
N MET A 597 6.20 13.58 4.58
CA MET A 597 5.98 13.33 6.01
C MET A 597 5.86 14.65 6.81
N ASN A 598 5.19 15.67 6.26
CA ASN A 598 5.01 16.95 6.94
C ASN A 598 3.75 16.92 7.82
N LEU A 599 3.91 17.50 9.01
CA LEU A 599 3.18 17.21 10.25
C LEU A 599 1.74 17.74 10.33
N ASP A 600 1.17 18.35 9.29
CA ASP A 600 -0.22 18.82 9.25
C ASP A 600 -1.00 18.17 8.10
N LEU A 601 -1.33 16.89 8.28
CA LEU A 601 -2.15 16.14 7.33
C LEU A 601 -3.64 16.18 7.72
N SER A 602 -4.46 16.78 6.87
CA SER A 602 -5.91 16.95 7.09
C SER A 602 -6.71 15.67 6.78
N TYR A 603 -6.20 14.84 5.87
CA TYR A 603 -6.85 13.65 5.31
C TYR A 603 -6.00 12.37 5.42
N ILE A 604 -4.96 12.37 6.26
CA ILE A 604 -4.13 11.20 6.60
C ILE A 604 -4.14 11.01 8.14
N GLY A 605 -5.31 11.25 8.74
CA GLY A 605 -5.54 11.23 10.18
C GLY A 605 -5.09 9.94 10.88
N ALA A 606 -4.87 10.02 12.19
CA ALA A 606 -4.41 8.90 13.00
C ALA A 606 -5.40 7.73 12.94
N TRP A 607 -4.97 6.59 12.38
CA TRP A 607 -5.60 5.31 12.66
C TRP A 607 -5.42 5.06 14.17
N VAL A 608 -6.52 5.13 14.93
CA VAL A 608 -6.51 4.92 16.39
C VAL A 608 -5.87 3.57 16.67
N LYS A 609 -4.95 3.53 17.64
CA LYS A 609 -4.15 2.33 17.96
C LYS A 609 -5.01 1.09 18.20
#